data_AF-A0A953S148-F1
#
_entry.id   AF-A0A953S148-F1
#
_cell.length_a   1.000
_cell.length_b   1.000
_cell.length_c   1.000
_cell.angle_alpha   90.00
_cell.angle_beta   90.00
_cell.angle_gamma   90.00
#
_symmetry.space_group_name_H-M   'P 1'
#
loop_
_entity.id
_entity.type
_entity.pdbx_description
1 polymer ?
#
loop_
_entity_poly.entity_id
_entity_poly.type
_entity_poly.pdbx_seq_one_letter_code
_entity_poly.pdbx_strand_id
1 'polypeptide(L)'
;MRRSNQRGQSMVEATLVLLVFFALLLGVIDCGQVLFAHQSLVERVRTAVRWGVVHPWDSADPIVNLVLYNQADAPRGDTPAFLGMQRENVVVRHVAPPERPDDETLSVTIVNFRPQFFSPWFAGALVSSRAVSITAPMATRTASR
;
A
#
# COMPACT_ATOMS: atom_id res chain seq x y z
N MET A 1 -2.45 35.90 -52.00
CA MET A 1 -2.77 36.06 -50.56
C MET A 1 -3.03 34.68 -49.97
N ARG A 2 -2.18 34.18 -49.05
CA ARG A 2 -2.26 32.81 -48.48
C ARG A 2 -1.99 32.80 -46.97
N ARG A 3 -2.52 33.80 -46.23
CA ARG A 3 -2.28 33.99 -44.78
C ARG A 3 -3.29 33.27 -43.87
N SER A 4 -4.44 32.80 -44.38
CA SER A 4 -5.48 32.19 -43.52
C SER A 4 -5.11 30.78 -43.02
N ASN A 5 -4.37 29.99 -43.80
CA ASN A 5 -3.97 28.62 -43.40
C ASN A 5 -2.99 28.58 -42.22
N GLN A 6 -2.21 29.63 -41.98
CA GLN A 6 -1.21 29.64 -40.90
C GLN A 6 -1.86 29.68 -39.51
N ARG A 7 -3.02 30.33 -39.36
CA ARG A 7 -3.73 30.44 -38.07
C ARG A 7 -4.37 29.12 -37.61
N GLY A 8 -4.91 28.35 -38.56
CA GLY A 8 -5.45 27.00 -38.27
C GLY A 8 -4.34 26.01 -37.91
N GLN A 9 -3.20 26.11 -38.59
CA GLN A 9 -2.04 25.27 -38.33
C GLN A 9 -1.46 25.48 -36.92
N SER A 10 -1.32 26.74 -36.48
CA SER A 10 -0.84 27.03 -35.11
C SER A 10 -1.78 26.52 -34.02
N MET A 11 -3.09 26.51 -34.27
CA MET A 11 -4.08 26.02 -33.30
C MET A 11 -4.01 24.50 -33.16
N VAL A 12 -3.85 23.77 -34.28
CA VAL A 12 -3.69 22.31 -34.27
C VAL A 12 -2.38 21.91 -33.59
N GLU A 13 -1.28 22.61 -33.92
CA GLU A 13 0.03 22.36 -33.30
C GLU A 13 -0.02 22.56 -31.78
N ALA A 14 -0.60 23.66 -31.31
CA ALA A 14 -0.76 23.91 -29.87
C ALA A 14 -1.65 22.86 -29.18
N THR A 15 -2.70 22.38 -29.86
CA THR A 15 -3.59 21.34 -29.31
C THR A 15 -2.85 20.00 -29.18
N LEU A 16 -2.02 19.64 -30.16
CA LEU A 16 -1.20 18.41 -30.09
C LEU A 16 -0.15 18.51 -28.98
N VAL A 17 0.54 19.65 -28.86
CA VAL A 17 1.49 19.87 -27.76
C VAL A 17 0.80 19.80 -26.41
N LEU A 18 -0.37 20.41 -26.26
CA LEU A 18 -1.15 20.38 -25.02
C LEU A 18 -1.61 18.97 -24.68
N LEU A 19 -2.02 18.18 -25.67
CA LEU A 19 -2.43 16.79 -25.47
C LEU A 19 -1.26 15.94 -24.99
N VAL A 20 -0.08 16.06 -25.61
CA VAL A 20 1.13 15.36 -25.18
C VAL A 20 1.55 15.81 -23.78
N PHE A 21 1.46 17.10 -23.49
CA PHE A 21 1.75 17.66 -22.16
C PHE A 21 0.85 17.04 -21.08
N PHE A 22 -0.47 16.98 -21.31
CA PHE A 22 -1.39 16.36 -20.35
C PHE A 22 -1.16 14.85 -20.21
N ALA A 23 -0.87 14.14 -21.30
CA ALA A 23 -0.53 12.73 -21.23
C ALA A 23 0.69 12.47 -20.34
N LEU A 24 1.75 13.28 -20.48
CA LEU A 24 2.94 13.20 -19.63
C LEU A 24 2.64 13.60 -18.18
N LEU A 25 1.88 14.68 -17.99
CA LEU A 25 1.50 15.16 -16.65
C LEU A 25 0.74 14.09 -15.88
N LEU A 26 -0.27 13.46 -16.50
CA LEU A 26 -1.03 12.36 -15.89
C LEU A 26 -0.13 11.15 -15.60
N GLY A 27 0.79 10.82 -16.50
CA GLY A 27 1.76 9.74 -16.28
C GLY A 27 2.67 9.99 -15.07
N VAL A 28 3.13 11.23 -14.86
CA VAL A 28 3.93 11.60 -13.67
C VAL A 28 3.09 11.50 -12.40
N ILE A 29 1.83 11.96 -12.44
CA ILE A 29 0.91 11.87 -11.29
C ILE A 29 0.69 10.41 -10.88
N ASP A 30 0.40 9.52 -11.85
CA ASP A 30 0.18 8.10 -11.57
C ASP A 30 1.43 7.44 -10.96
N CYS A 31 2.63 7.77 -11.46
CA CYS A 31 3.89 7.27 -10.89
C CYS A 31 4.08 7.76 -9.44
N GLY A 32 3.77 9.02 -9.17
CA GLY A 32 3.80 9.58 -7.82
C GLY A 32 2.83 8.87 -6.86
N GLN A 33 1.62 8.57 -7.31
CA GLN A 33 0.64 7.83 -6.52
C GLN A 33 1.09 6.41 -6.19
N VAL A 34 1.71 5.69 -7.13
CA VAL A 34 2.25 4.34 -6.89
C VAL A 34 3.37 4.37 -5.84
N LEU A 35 4.31 5.30 -5.98
CA LEU A 35 5.40 5.45 -5.01
C LEU A 35 4.87 5.80 -3.63
N PHE A 36 3.93 6.74 -3.54
CA PHE A 36 3.29 7.10 -2.28
C PHE A 36 2.54 5.92 -1.64
N ALA A 37 1.76 5.17 -2.44
CA ALA A 37 1.07 3.98 -1.96
C ALA A 37 2.07 2.96 -1.41
N HIS A 38 3.14 2.65 -2.14
CA HIS A 38 4.16 1.70 -1.66
C HIS A 38 4.82 2.16 -0.35
N GLN A 39 5.27 3.41 -0.26
CA GLN A 39 5.92 3.92 0.96
C GLN A 39 4.98 3.93 2.17
N SER A 40 3.72 4.35 1.97
CA SER A 40 2.73 4.36 3.04
C SER A 40 2.38 2.96 3.52
N LEU A 41 2.27 1.97 2.63
CA LEU A 41 2.06 0.57 3.00
C LEU A 41 3.25 0.03 3.82
N VAL A 42 4.49 0.32 3.41
CA VAL A 42 5.70 -0.09 4.16
C VAL A 42 5.68 0.46 5.58
N GLU A 43 5.37 1.74 5.76
CA GLU A 43 5.37 2.36 7.09
C GLU A 43 4.27 1.81 8.01
N ARG A 44 3.10 1.51 7.45
CA ARG A 44 1.98 0.91 8.20
C ARG A 44 2.30 -0.52 8.62
N VAL A 45 2.86 -1.34 7.73
CA VAL A 45 3.30 -2.70 8.07
C VAL A 45 4.40 -2.66 9.13
N ARG A 46 5.36 -1.73 9.00
CA ARG A 46 6.44 -1.56 9.99
C ARG A 46 5.87 -1.23 11.37
N THR A 47 4.94 -0.28 11.43
CA THR A 47 4.27 0.10 12.67
C THR A 47 3.51 -1.08 13.28
N ALA A 48 2.76 -1.82 12.47
CA ALA A 48 2.00 -2.98 12.91
C ALA A 48 2.90 -4.12 13.43
N VAL A 49 4.00 -4.41 12.74
CA VAL A 49 5.01 -5.39 13.20
C VAL A 49 5.66 -4.95 14.50
N ARG A 50 6.07 -3.68 14.60
CA ARG A 50 6.69 -3.14 15.82
C ARG A 50 5.74 -3.23 17.01
N TRP A 51 4.47 -2.94 16.80
CA TRP A 51 3.43 -3.10 17.82
C TRP A 51 3.27 -4.58 18.19
N GLY A 52 3.17 -5.48 17.20
CA GLY A 52 2.98 -6.91 17.42
C GLY A 52 4.14 -7.58 18.16
N VAL A 53 5.39 -7.14 17.92
CA VAL A 53 6.60 -7.68 18.59
C VAL A 53 6.64 -7.41 20.10
N VAL A 54 6.03 -6.31 20.56
CA VAL A 54 6.08 -5.90 21.98
C VAL A 54 4.82 -6.29 22.76
N HIS A 55 3.75 -6.71 22.08
CA HIS A 55 2.52 -7.16 22.72
C HIS A 55 2.46 -8.69 22.75
N PRO A 56 1.85 -9.29 23.79
CA PRO A 56 1.59 -10.73 23.81
C PRO A 56 0.81 -11.16 22.56
N TRP A 57 1.22 -12.28 21.98
CA TRP A 57 0.51 -12.86 20.86
C TRP A 57 -0.78 -13.54 21.34
N ASP A 58 -1.91 -12.86 21.18
CA ASP A 58 -3.23 -13.44 21.41
C ASP A 58 -3.96 -13.73 20.09
N SER A 59 -3.91 -12.78 19.15
CA SER A 59 -4.57 -12.91 17.85
C SER A 59 -3.93 -12.00 16.78
N ALA A 60 -4.21 -12.29 15.51
CA ALA A 60 -3.75 -11.47 14.39
C ALA A 60 -4.61 -10.19 14.21
N ASP A 61 -5.78 -10.09 14.84
CA ASP A 61 -6.76 -9.04 14.57
C ASP A 61 -6.23 -7.63 14.84
N PRO A 62 -5.57 -7.35 15.98
CA PRO A 62 -5.05 -6.02 16.27
C PRO A 62 -3.99 -5.56 15.26
N ILE A 63 -3.16 -6.50 14.80
CA ILE A 63 -2.10 -6.24 13.82
C ILE A 63 -2.71 -5.94 12.46
N VAL A 64 -3.73 -6.70 12.04
CA VAL A 64 -4.47 -6.44 10.81
C VAL A 64 -5.16 -5.08 10.87
N ASN A 65 -5.82 -4.76 11.98
CA ASN A 65 -6.50 -3.48 12.18
C ASN A 65 -5.51 -2.30 12.16
N LEU A 66 -4.32 -2.47 12.72
CA LEU A 66 -3.26 -1.46 12.62
C LEU A 66 -2.86 -1.20 11.17
N VAL A 67 -2.72 -2.25 10.35
CA VAL A 67 -2.44 -2.09 8.92
C VAL A 67 -3.58 -1.38 8.19
N LEU A 68 -4.85 -1.75 8.46
CA LEU A 68 -6.01 -1.23 7.73
C LEU A 68 -6.46 0.16 8.20
N TYR A 69 -6.42 0.42 9.50
CA TYR A 69 -7.03 1.58 10.15
C TYR A 69 -6.08 2.41 10.99
N ASN A 70 -4.85 1.95 11.22
CA ASN A 70 -3.86 2.60 12.10
C ASN A 70 -4.33 2.68 13.56
N GLN A 71 -5.12 1.69 13.99
CA GLN A 71 -5.62 1.51 15.35
C GLN A 71 -5.77 0.01 15.63
N ALA A 72 -5.60 -0.41 16.88
CA ALA A 72 -5.68 -1.82 17.26
C ALA A 72 -7.12 -2.37 17.20
N ASP A 73 -8.10 -1.52 17.50
CA ASP A 73 -9.51 -1.88 17.45
C ASP A 73 -10.10 -1.57 16.07
N ALA A 74 -10.97 -2.47 15.58
CA ALA A 74 -11.71 -2.19 14.37
C ALA A 74 -12.68 -1.02 14.61
N PRO A 75 -12.66 0.03 13.77
CA PRO A 75 -13.62 1.13 13.90
C PRO A 75 -15.06 0.60 13.78
N ARG A 76 -15.96 1.16 14.59
CA ARG A 76 -17.38 0.80 14.54
C ARG A 76 -18.02 1.48 13.33
N GLY A 77 -18.54 0.69 12.39
CA GLY A 77 -19.23 1.15 11.18
C GLY A 77 -18.42 0.94 9.89
N ASP A 78 -18.96 1.40 8.75
CA ASP A 78 -18.35 1.26 7.42
C ASP A 78 -17.23 2.29 7.18
N THR A 79 -16.19 2.25 8.01
CA THR A 79 -15.00 3.09 7.77
C THR A 79 -14.19 2.47 6.63
N PRO A 80 -13.95 3.20 5.53
CA PRO A 80 -13.13 2.69 4.45
C PRO A 80 -11.71 2.47 4.96
N ALA A 81 -11.19 1.26 4.76
CA ALA A 81 -9.83 0.93 5.10
C ALA A 81 -8.83 1.64 4.18
N PHE A 82 -7.58 1.77 4.65
CA PHE A 82 -6.53 2.51 3.96
C PHE A 82 -6.38 2.04 2.50
N LEU A 83 -6.46 2.99 1.56
CA LEU A 83 -6.37 2.74 0.11
C LEU A 83 -7.36 1.67 -0.41
N GLY A 84 -8.52 1.51 0.24
CA GLY A 84 -9.53 0.53 -0.18
C GLY A 84 -9.13 -0.93 0.06
N MET A 85 -8.08 -1.18 0.86
CA MET A 85 -7.70 -2.53 1.26
C MET A 85 -8.80 -3.18 2.10
N GLN A 86 -8.88 -4.50 2.03
CA GLN A 86 -9.74 -5.31 2.86
C GLN A 86 -8.90 -6.21 3.76
N ARG A 87 -9.56 -6.89 4.70
CA ARG A 87 -8.90 -7.79 5.66
C ARG A 87 -8.11 -8.90 4.96
N GLU A 88 -8.63 -9.38 3.84
CA GLU A 88 -8.06 -10.44 3.02
C GLU A 88 -6.74 -10.02 2.35
N ASN A 89 -6.47 -8.70 2.28
CA ASN A 89 -5.23 -8.19 1.74
C ASN A 89 -4.07 -8.26 2.74
N VAL A 90 -4.32 -8.58 4.01
CA VAL A 90 -3.28 -8.61 5.05
C VAL A 90 -3.13 -10.03 5.60
N VAL A 91 -1.95 -10.61 5.40
CA VAL A 91 -1.59 -11.93 5.90
C VAL A 91 -0.58 -11.77 7.02
N VAL A 92 -0.97 -12.16 8.22
CA VAL A 92 -0.09 -12.20 9.40
C VAL A 92 0.28 -13.65 9.67
N ARG A 93 1.58 -13.93 9.79
CA ARG A 93 2.11 -15.24 10.13
C ARG A 93 3.04 -15.12 11.32
N HIS A 94 2.63 -15.79 12.39
CA HIS A 94 3.38 -15.97 13.62
C HIS A 94 3.98 -17.37 13.64
N VAL A 95 5.25 -17.49 14.03
CA VAL A 95 5.96 -18.76 14.13
C VAL A 95 6.68 -18.79 15.46
N ALA A 96 6.24 -19.70 16.34
CA ALA A 96 6.88 -19.99 17.62
C ALA A 96 7.39 -21.45 17.62
N PRO A 97 8.68 -21.70 17.36
CA PRO A 97 9.24 -23.05 17.36
C PRO A 97 9.25 -23.63 18.79
N PRO A 98 8.71 -24.85 19.02
CA PRO A 98 8.67 -25.44 20.35
C PRO A 98 10.06 -25.81 20.89
N GLU A 99 11.04 -26.04 20.01
CA GLU A 99 12.40 -26.41 20.36
C GLU A 99 13.29 -25.20 20.70
N ARG A 100 12.93 -24.02 20.19
CA ARG A 100 13.65 -22.76 20.40
C ARG A 100 12.66 -21.62 20.59
N PRO A 101 12.16 -21.43 21.82
CA PRO A 101 11.27 -20.33 22.15
C PRO A 101 11.87 -18.95 21.83
N ASP A 102 13.20 -18.85 21.82
CA ASP A 102 13.96 -17.63 21.52
C ASP A 102 13.91 -17.22 20.02
N ASP A 103 13.51 -18.14 19.12
CA ASP A 103 13.41 -17.91 17.67
C ASP A 103 11.98 -17.53 17.21
N GLU A 104 11.15 -16.99 18.12
CA GLU A 104 9.80 -16.55 17.79
C GLU A 104 9.82 -15.41 16.77
N THR A 105 9.03 -15.51 15.70
CA THR A 105 9.01 -14.52 14.62
C THR A 105 7.59 -14.12 14.22
N LEU A 106 7.43 -12.84 13.93
CA LEU A 106 6.22 -12.25 13.39
C LEU A 106 6.47 -11.72 11.99
N SER A 107 5.69 -12.18 11.03
CA SER A 107 5.74 -11.71 9.65
C SER A 107 4.37 -11.17 9.23
N VAL A 108 4.38 -10.00 8.59
CA VAL A 108 3.18 -9.34 8.06
C VAL A 108 3.40 -9.08 6.58
N THR A 109 2.47 -9.53 5.76
CA THR A 109 2.51 -9.43 4.30
C THR A 109 1.23 -8.82 3.77
N ILE A 110 1.36 -7.84 2.88
CA ILE A 110 0.23 -7.31 2.12
C ILE A 110 0.16 -8.00 0.76
N VAL A 111 -0.99 -8.57 0.43
CA VAL A 111 -1.27 -9.35 -0.79
C VAL A 111 -2.44 -8.75 -1.56
N ASN A 112 -2.46 -8.95 -2.87
CA ASN A 112 -3.55 -8.57 -3.77
C ASN A 112 -3.93 -7.08 -3.70
N PHE A 113 -2.95 -6.20 -3.46
CA PHE A 113 -3.19 -4.76 -3.42
C PHE A 113 -3.48 -4.24 -4.83
N ARG A 114 -4.57 -3.48 -4.97
CA ARG A 114 -4.99 -2.84 -6.21
C ARG A 114 -4.82 -1.33 -6.09
N PRO A 115 -3.80 -0.73 -6.71
CA PRO A 115 -3.68 0.72 -6.76
C PRO A 115 -4.82 1.30 -7.59
N GLN A 116 -5.41 2.40 -7.10
CA GLN A 116 -6.31 3.22 -7.88
C GLN A 116 -5.49 4.20 -8.70
N PHE A 117 -5.65 4.19 -10.02
CA PHE A 117 -4.98 5.10 -10.95
C PHE A 117 -5.94 6.21 -11.37
N PHE A 118 -5.38 7.40 -11.61
CA PHE A 118 -6.18 8.49 -12.17
C PHE A 118 -6.36 8.31 -13.67
N SER A 119 -5.36 7.77 -14.37
CA SER A 119 -5.51 7.50 -15.79
C SER A 119 -6.34 6.22 -16.06
N PRO A 120 -7.28 6.29 -17.02
CA PRO A 120 -8.09 5.13 -17.40
C PRO A 120 -7.29 4.04 -18.12
N TRP A 121 -6.11 4.37 -18.65
CA TRP A 121 -5.26 3.42 -19.39
C TRP A 121 -4.52 2.43 -18.47
N PHE A 122 -4.24 2.80 -17.21
CA PHE A 122 -3.58 1.92 -16.23
C PHE A 122 -4.55 1.39 -15.16
N ALA A 123 -5.80 1.87 -15.13
CA ALA A 123 -6.83 1.43 -14.21
C ALA A 123 -7.06 -0.10 -14.31
N GLY A 124 -6.69 -0.83 -13.26
CA GLY A 124 -6.92 -2.27 -13.13
C GLY A 124 -5.82 -3.20 -13.67
N ALA A 125 -4.75 -2.66 -14.28
CA ALA A 125 -3.69 -3.47 -14.88
C ALA A 125 -2.66 -4.03 -13.87
N LEU A 126 -2.53 -3.42 -12.70
CA LEU A 126 -1.50 -3.76 -11.72
C LEU A 126 -2.10 -4.35 -10.45
N VAL A 127 -2.17 -5.67 -10.37
CA VAL A 127 -2.41 -6.39 -9.11
C VAL A 127 -1.06 -6.87 -8.60
N SER A 128 -0.58 -6.29 -7.49
CA SER A 128 0.62 -6.83 -6.85
C SER A 128 0.21 -8.02 -5.98
N SER A 129 0.66 -9.22 -6.36
CA SER A 129 0.41 -10.45 -5.61
C SER A 129 1.07 -10.41 -4.22
N ARG A 130 2.19 -9.68 -4.08
CA ARG A 130 2.86 -9.44 -2.80
C ARG A 130 3.44 -8.02 -2.80
N ALA A 131 2.70 -7.08 -2.22
CA ALA A 131 3.04 -5.67 -2.23
C ALA A 131 4.16 -5.33 -1.24
N VAL A 132 4.07 -5.83 -0.01
CA VAL A 132 5.04 -5.56 1.06
C VAL A 132 5.11 -6.77 1.99
N SER A 133 6.30 -7.15 2.44
CA SER A 133 6.49 -8.20 3.45
C SER A 133 7.57 -7.75 4.43
N ILE A 134 7.24 -7.72 5.72
CA ILE A 134 8.20 -7.40 6.78
C ILE A 134 8.15 -8.52 7.82
N THR A 135 9.31 -8.91 8.34
CA THR A 135 9.45 -9.93 9.37
C THR A 135 10.34 -9.39 10.47
N ALA A 136 9.97 -9.64 11.72
CA ALA A 136 10.75 -9.26 12.89
C ALA A 136 10.77 -10.38 13.92
N PRO A 137 11.89 -10.57 14.65
CA PRO A 137 11.94 -11.46 15.80
C PRO A 137 11.13 -10.87 16.96
N MET A 138 10.51 -11.74 17.76
CA MET A 138 9.78 -11.37 18.97
C MET A 138 10.69 -11.55 20.17
N ALA A 139 10.70 -10.57 21.09
CA ALA A 139 11.46 -10.70 22.33
C ALA A 139 10.69 -11.63 23.27
N THR A 140 11.32 -12.74 23.66
CA THR A 140 10.73 -13.71 24.58
C THR A 140 10.29 -13.03 25.88
N ARG A 141 9.11 -13.41 26.36
CA ARG A 141 8.71 -13.18 27.76
C ARG A 141 9.62 -14.03 28.63
N THR A 142 10.66 -13.43 29.21
CA THR A 142 11.38 -14.07 30.32
C THR A 142 10.33 -14.38 31.39
N ALA A 143 10.04 -15.66 31.58
CA ALA A 143 9.18 -16.12 32.65
C ALA A 143 9.82 -15.64 33.96
N SER A 144 9.24 -14.62 34.57
CA SER A 144 9.59 -14.19 35.92
C SER A 144 9.33 -15.38 36.84
N ARG A 145 10.42 -15.96 37.33
CA ARG A 145 10.41 -17.05 38.30
C ARG A 145 10.30 -16.48 39.71
#